data_AF-A0AA87LR96-F1
#
_entry.id   AF-A0AA87LR96-F1
#
_cell.length_a   1.000
_cell.length_b   1.000
_cell.length_c   1.000
_cell.angle_alpha   90.00
_cell.angle_beta   90.00
_cell.angle_gamma   90.00
#
_symmetry.space_group_name_H-M   'P 1'
#
loop_
_entity.id
_entity.type
_entity.pdbx_description
1 polymer ?
#
loop_
_entity_poly.entity_id
_entity_poly.type
_entity_poly.pdbx_seq_one_letter_code
_entity_poly.pdbx_strand_id
1 'polypeptide(L)'
;FETDGLGHVNIMDDSNVPSLMAAPYLGYCAPDDPTYLATRRTLLSDENPYYYEGEYLKGIGSPHTPPRYVWPIALSIEAMTSDNKDFKAHILDRLVATDAGTHLMHEGIDVNDPTKYTREWFSWSNMMFCELVMDYFDIRVKH
;
A
#
# COMPACT_ATOMS: atom_id res chain seq x y z
N PHE A 1 6.42 -12.36 6.60
CA PHE A 1 5.07 -12.04 7.11
C PHE A 1 4.81 -12.77 8.41
N GLU A 2 4.72 -14.10 8.37
CA GLU A 2 4.43 -14.95 9.53
C GLU A 2 5.50 -16.04 9.70
N THR A 3 5.61 -16.58 10.90
CA THR A 3 6.42 -17.75 11.24
C THR A 3 5.70 -18.58 12.30
N ASP A 4 5.99 -19.87 12.35
CA ASP A 4 5.39 -20.81 13.31
C ASP A 4 6.31 -21.16 14.49
N GLY A 5 7.56 -20.64 14.51
CA GLY A 5 8.55 -20.98 15.52
C GLY A 5 9.19 -22.37 15.37
N LEU A 6 8.82 -23.12 14.32
CA LEU A 6 9.39 -24.44 13.97
C LEU A 6 10.36 -24.37 12.78
N GLY A 7 10.60 -23.17 12.27
CA GLY A 7 11.50 -22.91 11.14
C GLY A 7 10.78 -22.63 9.83
N HIS A 8 9.45 -22.68 9.78
CA HIS A 8 8.70 -22.25 8.60
C HIS A 8 8.51 -20.73 8.62
N VAL A 9 8.55 -20.15 7.42
CA VAL A 9 8.36 -18.71 7.20
C VAL A 9 7.48 -18.49 5.98
N ASN A 10 6.58 -17.53 6.09
CA ASN A 10 5.74 -17.06 4.99
C ASN A 10 6.31 -15.73 4.46
N ILE A 11 6.80 -15.73 3.22
CA ILE A 11 7.36 -14.55 2.55
C ILE A 11 6.26 -13.93 1.69
N MET A 12 5.65 -12.87 2.21
CA MET A 12 4.60 -12.07 1.57
C MET A 12 4.42 -10.76 2.35
N ASP A 13 3.46 -9.94 1.92
CA ASP A 13 2.79 -8.94 2.77
C ASP A 13 1.32 -8.85 2.37
N ASP A 14 0.49 -8.26 3.23
CA ASP A 14 -0.91 -7.94 2.97
C ASP A 14 -1.12 -6.42 2.92
N SER A 15 -2.14 -5.98 2.19
CA SER A 15 -2.52 -4.58 2.07
C SER A 15 -2.95 -3.87 3.37
N ASN A 16 -3.45 -4.60 4.37
CA ASN A 16 -3.95 -4.01 5.60
C ASN A 16 -2.81 -3.61 6.55
N VAL A 17 -3.00 -2.52 7.30
CA VAL A 17 -2.09 -2.13 8.38
C VAL A 17 -2.58 -2.75 9.70
N PRO A 18 -1.74 -3.41 10.51
CA PRO A 18 -0.27 -3.52 10.40
C PRO A 18 0.20 -4.50 9.31
N SER A 19 1.13 -4.02 8.47
CA SER A 19 1.85 -4.78 7.46
C SER A 19 3.36 -4.62 7.62
N LEU A 20 4.16 -5.46 6.96
CA LEU A 20 5.62 -5.29 6.95
C LEU A 20 6.02 -3.98 6.28
N MET A 21 5.32 -3.57 5.22
CA MET A 21 5.53 -2.26 4.57
C MET A 21 5.31 -1.10 5.54
N ALA A 22 4.29 -1.18 6.41
CA ALA A 22 3.90 -0.14 7.35
C ALA A 22 4.78 -0.07 8.61
N ALA A 23 5.80 -0.93 8.77
CA ALA A 23 6.59 -0.99 9.99
C ALA A 23 7.21 0.36 10.40
N PRO A 24 7.82 1.17 9.50
CA PRO A 24 8.32 2.50 9.87
C PRO A 24 7.20 3.49 10.15
N TYR A 25 6.10 3.42 9.40
CA TYR A 25 4.93 4.28 9.61
C TYR A 25 4.36 4.10 11.03
N LEU A 26 4.33 2.86 11.55
CA LEU A 26 3.90 2.55 12.91
C LEU A 26 4.98 2.80 13.99
N GLY A 27 6.16 3.30 13.61
CA GLY A 27 7.26 3.58 14.52
C GLY A 27 7.97 2.32 15.05
N TYR A 28 7.81 1.16 14.40
CA TYR A 28 8.46 -0.09 14.83
C TYR A 28 9.96 -0.11 14.52
N CYS A 29 10.34 0.39 13.35
CA CYS A 29 11.74 0.49 12.92
C CYS A 29 12.01 1.84 12.24
N ALA A 30 13.29 2.16 12.06
CA ALA A 30 13.69 3.34 11.29
C ALA A 30 13.40 3.11 9.79
N PRO A 31 13.02 4.15 9.04
CA PRO A 31 12.75 4.04 7.60
C PRO A 31 14.00 3.65 6.78
N ASP A 32 15.20 3.90 7.31
CA ASP A 32 16.48 3.55 6.71
C ASP A 32 17.08 2.24 7.27
N ASP A 33 16.31 1.47 8.06
CA ASP A 33 16.75 0.16 8.54
C ASP A 33 17.08 -0.77 7.34
N PRO A 34 18.29 -1.33 7.25
CA PRO A 34 18.72 -2.10 6.09
C PRO A 34 17.91 -3.39 5.89
N THR A 35 17.39 -3.97 6.98
CA THR A 35 16.51 -5.15 6.94
C THR A 35 15.15 -4.75 6.39
N TYR A 36 14.56 -3.64 6.88
CA TYR A 36 13.32 -3.09 6.34
C TYR A 36 13.46 -2.78 4.85
N LEU A 37 14.54 -2.11 4.43
CA LEU A 37 14.76 -1.79 3.02
C LEU A 37 14.90 -3.05 2.15
N ALA A 38 15.52 -4.12 2.67
CA ALA A 38 15.57 -5.41 1.99
C ALA A 38 14.18 -6.05 1.88
N THR A 39 13.41 -6.06 2.98
CA THR A 39 12.03 -6.52 3.00
C THR A 39 11.19 -5.74 1.99
N ARG A 40 11.20 -4.40 2.03
CA ARG A 40 10.49 -3.52 1.10
C ARG A 40 10.72 -3.90 -0.37
N ARG A 41 11.98 -4.18 -0.76
CA ARG A 41 12.30 -4.62 -2.13
C ARG A 41 11.65 -5.97 -2.48
N THR A 42 11.69 -6.94 -1.58
CA THR A 42 10.99 -8.23 -1.76
C THR A 42 9.48 -8.05 -1.87
N LEU A 43 8.88 -7.18 -1.03
CA LEU A 43 7.43 -6.96 -1.02
C LEU A 43 6.89 -6.31 -2.29
N LEU A 44 7.73 -5.48 -2.95
CA LEU A 44 7.43 -4.78 -4.21
C LEU A 44 8.02 -5.53 -5.42
N SER A 45 7.91 -6.86 -5.40
CA SER A 45 8.41 -7.73 -6.46
C SER A 45 7.55 -8.99 -6.58
N ASP A 46 7.76 -9.77 -7.63
CA ASP A 46 7.08 -11.05 -7.86
C ASP A 46 7.38 -12.12 -6.78
N GLU A 47 8.36 -11.89 -5.88
CA GLU A 47 8.56 -12.74 -4.70
C GLU A 47 7.39 -12.65 -3.72
N ASN A 48 6.65 -11.54 -3.70
CA ASN A 48 5.42 -11.41 -2.94
C ASN A 48 4.23 -11.90 -3.79
N PRO A 49 3.54 -12.99 -3.41
CA PRO A 49 2.44 -13.55 -4.19
C PRO A 49 1.22 -12.61 -4.33
N TYR A 50 1.17 -11.54 -3.53
CA TYR A 50 0.13 -10.52 -3.57
C TYR A 50 0.60 -9.19 -4.17
N TYR A 51 1.82 -9.12 -4.70
CA TYR A 51 2.23 -7.99 -5.51
C TYR A 51 1.72 -8.17 -6.94
N TYR A 52 0.99 -7.18 -7.44
CA TYR A 52 0.37 -7.21 -8.76
C TYR A 52 0.79 -6.00 -9.57
N GLU A 53 1.03 -6.19 -10.86
CA GLU A 53 1.27 -5.13 -11.84
C GLU A 53 0.31 -5.24 -13.02
N GLY A 54 -0.21 -4.10 -13.45
CA GLY A 54 -1.08 -3.96 -14.62
C GLY A 54 -0.94 -2.60 -15.28
N GLU A 55 -1.86 -2.31 -16.19
CA GLU A 55 -1.85 -1.07 -16.98
C GLU A 55 -2.02 0.19 -16.12
N TYR A 56 -2.85 0.13 -15.08
CA TYR A 56 -3.21 1.28 -14.26
C TYR A 56 -2.55 1.26 -12.89
N LEU A 57 -2.36 0.11 -12.26
CA LEU A 57 -1.80 0.07 -10.92
C LEU A 57 -0.72 -0.99 -10.81
N LYS A 58 0.20 -0.73 -9.90
CA LYS A 58 1.10 -1.74 -9.35
C LYS A 58 1.12 -1.59 -7.84
N GLY A 59 1.13 -2.68 -7.11
CA GLY A 59 1.12 -2.63 -5.65
C GLY A 59 0.69 -3.93 -5.01
N ILE A 60 0.51 -3.89 -3.69
CA ILE A 60 0.17 -5.04 -2.87
C ILE A 60 -1.36 -5.15 -2.79
N GLY A 61 -1.86 -6.37 -2.98
CA GLY A 61 -3.23 -6.77 -2.79
C GLY A 61 -3.41 -7.61 -1.52
N SER A 62 -4.51 -8.36 -1.47
CA SER A 62 -4.83 -9.22 -0.34
C SER A 62 -5.49 -10.52 -0.82
N PRO A 63 -5.25 -11.67 -0.17
CA PRO A 63 -6.09 -12.85 -0.36
C PRO A 63 -7.57 -12.62 -0.03
N HIS A 64 -7.90 -11.53 0.69
CA HIS A 64 -9.28 -11.15 1.00
C HIS A 64 -10.05 -10.61 -0.23
N THR A 65 -9.34 -10.06 -1.22
CA THR A 65 -9.91 -9.51 -2.46
C THR A 65 -9.60 -10.41 -3.66
N PRO A 66 -10.31 -10.26 -4.80
CA PRO A 66 -9.96 -11.00 -6.00
C PRO A 66 -8.49 -10.81 -6.41
N PRO A 67 -7.86 -11.80 -7.07
CA PRO A 67 -6.51 -11.64 -7.60
C PRO A 67 -6.40 -10.42 -8.51
N ARG A 68 -5.22 -9.79 -8.54
CA ARG A 68 -4.94 -8.57 -9.32
C ARG A 68 -5.64 -7.31 -8.82
N TYR A 69 -6.21 -7.31 -7.63
CA TYR A 69 -6.75 -6.10 -6.99
C TYR A 69 -5.72 -5.53 -6.02
N VAL A 70 -5.30 -4.29 -6.25
CA VAL A 70 -4.37 -3.54 -5.39
C VAL A 70 -5.15 -2.60 -4.49
N TRP A 71 -4.70 -2.45 -3.24
CA TRP A 71 -5.41 -1.64 -2.27
C TRP A 71 -4.85 -0.22 -2.18
N PRO A 72 -5.70 0.83 -2.24
CA PRO A 72 -5.28 2.22 -2.00
C PRO A 72 -4.56 2.45 -0.67
N ILE A 73 -4.90 1.69 0.38
CA ILE A 73 -4.20 1.73 1.67
C ILE A 73 -2.71 1.36 1.50
N ALA A 74 -2.43 0.28 0.77
CA ALA A 74 -1.06 -0.21 0.55
C ALA A 74 -0.24 0.81 -0.24
N LEU A 75 -0.83 1.42 -1.28
CA LEU A 75 -0.20 2.51 -2.05
C LEU A 75 0.10 3.73 -1.16
N SER A 76 -0.85 4.11 -0.33
CA SER A 76 -0.70 5.24 0.59
C SER A 76 0.45 5.00 1.58
N ILE A 77 0.51 3.80 2.16
CA ILE A 77 1.59 3.38 3.05
C ILE A 77 2.94 3.31 2.34
N GLU A 78 2.99 2.76 1.13
CA GLU A 78 4.21 2.69 0.32
C GLU A 78 4.80 4.10 0.09
N ALA A 79 3.94 5.06 -0.22
CA ALA A 79 4.31 6.46 -0.42
C ALA A 79 4.76 7.13 0.88
N MET A 80 4.00 6.98 1.97
CA MET A 80 4.33 7.61 3.27
C MET A 80 5.63 7.05 3.88
N THR A 81 6.01 5.82 3.52
CA THR A 81 7.28 5.19 3.92
C THR A 81 8.43 5.46 2.95
N SER A 82 8.26 6.37 2.00
CA SER A 82 9.32 6.91 1.14
C SER A 82 9.67 8.34 1.54
N ASP A 83 10.91 8.77 1.32
CA ASP A 83 11.36 10.15 1.44
C ASP A 83 11.25 10.94 0.12
N ASN A 84 10.93 10.27 -0.99
CA ASN A 84 10.86 10.86 -2.32
C ASN A 84 9.50 11.57 -2.55
N LYS A 85 9.50 12.91 -2.56
CA LYS A 85 8.28 13.69 -2.83
C LYS A 85 7.68 13.46 -4.22
N ASP A 86 8.50 13.29 -5.25
CA ASP A 86 7.99 13.03 -6.61
C ASP A 86 7.26 11.68 -6.66
N PHE A 87 7.76 10.69 -5.92
CA PHE A 87 7.08 9.40 -5.78
C PHE A 87 5.75 9.54 -5.04
N LYS A 88 5.68 10.32 -3.95
CA LYS A 88 4.42 10.60 -3.24
C LYS A 88 3.39 11.28 -4.15
N ALA A 89 3.82 12.29 -4.90
CA ALA A 89 2.96 12.97 -5.88
C ALA A 89 2.44 11.99 -6.94
N HIS A 90 3.32 11.13 -7.48
CA HIS A 90 2.91 10.10 -8.43
C HIS A 90 1.84 9.16 -7.86
N ILE A 91 1.99 8.71 -6.62
CA ILE A 91 0.98 7.84 -5.97
C ILE A 91 -0.34 8.59 -5.76
N LEU A 92 -0.31 9.85 -5.32
CA LEU A 92 -1.51 10.68 -5.21
C LEU A 92 -2.24 10.81 -6.55
N ASP A 93 -1.51 11.09 -7.64
CA ASP A 93 -2.05 11.18 -9.00
C ASP A 93 -2.66 9.85 -9.45
N ARG A 94 -2.03 8.71 -9.15
CA ARG A 94 -2.59 7.38 -9.46
C ARG A 94 -3.87 7.14 -8.69
N LEU A 95 -3.89 7.40 -7.39
CA LEU A 95 -5.06 7.18 -6.52
C LEU A 95 -6.30 7.90 -7.03
N VAL A 96 -6.16 9.18 -7.42
CA VAL A 96 -7.29 9.96 -7.97
C VAL A 96 -7.62 9.58 -9.41
N ALA A 97 -6.66 9.08 -10.19
CA ALA A 97 -6.91 8.63 -11.56
C ALA A 97 -7.61 7.26 -11.64
N THR A 98 -7.65 6.51 -10.53
CA THR A 98 -8.21 5.16 -10.46
C THR A 98 -9.41 5.03 -9.51
N ASP A 99 -10.07 6.13 -9.17
CA ASP A 99 -11.21 6.20 -8.25
C ASP A 99 -12.58 5.85 -8.89
N ALA A 100 -12.56 5.35 -10.14
CA ALA A 100 -13.76 5.09 -10.95
C ALA A 100 -14.74 6.27 -11.09
N GLY A 101 -14.28 7.51 -10.88
CA GLY A 101 -15.13 8.71 -10.87
C GLY A 101 -15.99 8.87 -9.61
N THR A 102 -15.72 8.09 -8.57
CA THR A 102 -16.49 8.11 -7.30
C THR A 102 -16.01 9.20 -6.34
N HIS A 103 -14.77 9.71 -6.53
CA HIS A 103 -14.10 10.64 -5.63
C HIS A 103 -13.87 10.07 -4.22
N LEU A 104 -13.76 8.74 -4.11
CA LEU A 104 -13.50 7.99 -2.89
C LEU A 104 -12.39 6.96 -3.12
N MET A 105 -11.75 6.54 -2.05
CA MET A 105 -10.81 5.42 -2.06
C MET A 105 -11.55 4.11 -1.77
N HIS A 106 -11.35 3.15 -2.66
CA HIS A 106 -11.91 1.80 -2.55
C HIS A 106 -11.04 0.90 -1.67
N GLU A 107 -11.50 -0.34 -1.45
CA GLU A 107 -10.71 -1.36 -0.76
C GLU A 107 -9.67 -1.97 -1.69
N GLY A 108 -10.08 -2.59 -2.80
CA GLY A 108 -9.19 -3.08 -3.84
C GLY A 108 -9.64 -2.60 -5.21
N ILE A 109 -8.70 -2.37 -6.11
CA ILE A 109 -8.92 -1.89 -7.49
C ILE A 109 -8.18 -2.83 -8.44
N ASP A 110 -8.87 -3.33 -9.47
CA ASP A 110 -8.23 -4.16 -10.51
C ASP A 110 -7.14 -3.36 -11.23
N VAL A 111 -5.93 -3.90 -11.29
CA VAL A 111 -4.76 -3.23 -11.89
C VAL A 111 -4.91 -2.90 -13.38
N ASN A 112 -5.84 -3.52 -14.10
CA ASN A 112 -6.08 -3.31 -15.52
C ASN A 112 -7.42 -2.61 -15.81
N ASP A 113 -8.28 -2.43 -14.81
CA ASP A 113 -9.62 -1.87 -15.00
C ASP A 113 -10.10 -1.18 -13.71
N PRO A 114 -9.80 0.12 -13.52
CA PRO A 114 -10.15 0.83 -12.30
C PRO A 114 -11.65 0.90 -12.00
N THR A 115 -12.51 0.65 -13.00
CA THR A 115 -13.97 0.59 -12.79
C THR A 115 -14.41 -0.66 -12.04
N LYS A 116 -13.50 -1.64 -11.89
CA LYS A 116 -13.69 -2.82 -11.07
C LYS A 116 -12.97 -2.65 -9.73
N TYR A 117 -13.77 -2.41 -8.71
CA TYR A 117 -13.28 -2.20 -7.36
C TYR A 117 -14.17 -2.89 -6.32
N THR A 118 -13.65 -3.04 -5.11
CA THR A 118 -14.41 -3.52 -3.94
C THR A 118 -14.64 -2.38 -2.94
N ARG A 119 -15.79 -2.42 -2.26
CA ARG A 119 -16.25 -1.43 -1.26
C ARG A 119 -16.29 0.01 -1.76
N GLU A 120 -17.47 0.42 -2.20
CA GLU A 120 -17.80 1.80 -2.57
C GLU A 120 -17.42 2.83 -1.50
N TRP A 121 -17.77 2.53 -0.24
CA TRP A 121 -17.53 3.40 0.91
C TRP A 121 -16.60 2.73 1.90
N PHE A 122 -15.35 3.18 1.93
CA PHE A 122 -14.36 2.71 2.88
C PHE A 122 -13.63 3.88 3.54
N SER A 123 -14.19 4.34 4.68
CA SER A 123 -13.69 5.52 5.39
C SER A 123 -12.21 5.41 5.77
N TRP A 124 -11.73 4.23 6.16
CA TRP A 124 -10.32 4.06 6.48
C TRP A 124 -9.41 4.31 5.27
N SER A 125 -9.73 3.73 4.11
CA SER A 125 -9.00 3.98 2.86
C SER A 125 -9.01 5.46 2.48
N ASN A 126 -10.16 6.14 2.63
CA ASN A 126 -10.25 7.59 2.43
C ASN A 126 -9.30 8.36 3.36
N MET A 127 -9.23 7.98 4.63
CA MET A 127 -8.37 8.66 5.59
C MET A 127 -6.88 8.39 5.34
N MET A 128 -6.51 7.21 4.85
CA MET A 128 -5.12 6.93 4.45
C MET A 128 -4.67 7.81 3.27
N PHE A 129 -5.56 8.06 2.30
CA PHE A 129 -5.31 9.04 1.25
C PHE A 129 -5.13 10.45 1.81
N CYS A 130 -6.03 10.89 2.71
CA CYS A 130 -5.91 12.20 3.36
C CYS A 130 -4.58 12.35 4.12
N GLU A 131 -4.14 11.29 4.80
CA GLU A 131 -2.88 11.28 5.53
C GLU A 131 -1.67 11.39 4.60
N LEU A 132 -1.69 10.68 3.46
CA LEU A 132 -0.67 10.85 2.43
C LEU A 132 -0.64 12.27 1.86
N VAL A 133 -1.82 12.88 1.62
CA VAL A 133 -1.89 14.29 1.18
C VAL A 133 -1.25 15.22 2.22
N MET A 134 -1.58 15.05 3.50
CA MET A 134 -0.97 15.84 4.57
C MET A 134 0.54 15.65 4.63
N ASP A 135 1.02 14.40 4.57
CA ASP A 135 2.44 14.06 4.60
C ASP A 135 3.21 14.65 3.41
N TYR A 136 2.63 14.66 2.20
CA TYR A 136 3.21 15.32 1.02
C TYR A 136 3.44 16.83 1.25
N PHE A 137 2.53 17.48 1.98
CA PHE A 137 2.63 18.90 2.37
C PHE A 137 3.37 19.13 3.70
N ASP A 138 4.09 18.12 4.19
CA ASP A 138 4.87 18.16 5.44
C ASP A 138 4.01 18.42 6.70
N ILE A 139 2.72 18.09 6.64
CA ILE A 139 1.79 18.13 7.77
C ILE A 139 1.71 16.71 8.33
N ARG A 140 2.32 16.47 9.50
CA ARG A 140 2.40 15.12 10.08
C ARG A 140 1.53 15.00 11.32
N VAL A 141 0.82 13.88 11.42
CA VAL A 141 0.22 13.44 12.67
C VAL A 141 1.37 13.08 13.61
N LYS A 142 1.44 13.71 14.79
CA LYS A 142 2.40 13.30 15.82
C LYS A 142 1.88 12.01 16.44
N HIS A 143 2.65 10.93 16.29
CA HIS A 143 2.48 9.70 17.06
C HIS A 143 3.17 9.81 18.42
#